data_AF-A0A0H3MAK4-F1
#
_entry.id   AF-A0A0H3MAK4-F1
#
_cell.length_a   1.000
_cell.length_b   1.000
_cell.length_c   1.000
_cell.angle_alpha   90.00
_cell.angle_beta   90.00
_cell.angle_gamma   90.00
#
_symmetry.space_group_name_H-M   'P 1'
#
loop_
_entity.id
_entity.type
_entity.pdbx_description
1 polymer ?
#
loop_
_entity_poly.entity_id
_entity_poly.type
_entity_poly.pdbx_seq_one_letter_code
_entity_poly.pdbx_strand_id
1 'polypeptide(L)'
;MSRLADRAKSYPLASFGAALLPPELGGPLPAQFVQRVDRYVTRLPATSRFAVRAGLASLAAASYLTTGRSLPRLHPDERARVLHRIAALSPEVAAAVEGLKAIVLLANGADTYAHELLARAQEHDAARPDAELTVILSADSPSVTRADAVVVGSGAGGAMVARTLARAGLDVVVLEEGRRWTVEEFRSTHPVDRYAGLYRGAGATVALGRPAVVLPMGRAVGGTTVVNSGTCFRPSLAVQRRWRDEFGLGLADPDQLGRRLDDAEQTLRVAPVPLEIMGRNGRLLLQAAKSLGWRAAPIPRNAPGCRGCCQCAIGCPSNAKFGVHLNALPQACAAGARIISWARVERILHRAGRAYGVRARRPDGTTLDVLADAVVVAAGATETPGLLRRSGLGGHPRLGHNLALHPATMLAGLFDDDVFAWRGVLQSAAVHEFHESDGVLIEATSTPPGMGSMVFPGYGAELLRWLDRAPQIATFGAMVADRGVGTVRSVRGETVVRYDIAPGEIAKLRVALQAIGRLFFAAGAVEVLTGIPGAPPMRSLPELQDVLRRANPRSLHLAAFHPTGTAAAGADEQLCPVDATGRLRGVEGVWVADASILPSCPEVNPQLSIMAMALAVADQTVAKVVGVR
;
A
#
# COMPACT_ATOMS: atom_id res chain seq x y z
N MET A 1 16.23 -32.84 22.72
CA MET A 1 15.38 -31.68 23.11
C MET A 1 15.06 -30.73 21.94
N SER A 2 15.93 -30.53 20.93
CA SER A 2 15.60 -29.63 19.79
C SER A 2 14.43 -30.10 18.92
N ARG A 3 14.34 -31.39 18.54
CA ARG A 3 13.22 -31.93 17.75
C ARG A 3 11.84 -31.81 18.43
N LEU A 4 11.79 -31.87 19.76
CA LEU A 4 10.55 -31.67 20.53
C LEU A 4 10.17 -30.20 20.61
N ALA A 5 11.16 -29.30 20.76
CA ALA A 5 10.95 -27.86 20.72
C ALA A 5 10.52 -27.37 19.33
N ASP A 6 11.06 -27.97 18.25
CA ASP A 6 10.67 -27.64 16.88
C ASP A 6 9.26 -28.16 16.55
N ARG A 7 8.92 -29.38 16.99
CA ARG A 7 7.54 -29.90 16.90
C ARG A 7 6.53 -29.04 17.66
N ALA A 8 6.88 -28.57 18.86
CA ALA A 8 6.00 -27.70 19.66
C ALA A 8 5.77 -26.33 19.00
N LYS A 9 6.77 -25.79 18.28
CA LYS A 9 6.66 -24.51 17.56
C LYS A 9 5.81 -24.61 16.29
N SER A 10 5.94 -25.70 15.54
CA SER A 10 5.24 -25.87 14.25
C SER A 10 3.83 -26.46 14.38
N TYR A 11 3.52 -27.10 15.50
CA TYR A 11 2.23 -27.77 15.72
C TYR A 11 1.01 -26.84 15.59
N PRO A 12 0.95 -25.64 16.21
CA PRO A 12 -0.21 -24.76 16.08
C PRO A 12 -0.48 -24.33 14.63
N LEU A 13 0.57 -24.05 13.87
CA LEU A 13 0.48 -23.68 12.46
C LEU A 13 0.01 -24.85 11.59
N ALA A 14 0.58 -26.03 11.78
CA ALA A 14 0.14 -27.25 11.10
C ALA A 14 -1.34 -27.57 11.41
N SER A 15 -1.72 -27.41 12.67
CA SER A 15 -3.09 -27.64 13.15
C SER A 15 -4.10 -26.67 12.53
N PHE A 16 -3.75 -25.38 12.47
CA PHE A 16 -4.60 -24.39 11.81
C PHE A 16 -4.65 -24.63 10.30
N GLY A 17 -3.52 -24.95 9.67
CA GLY A 17 -3.46 -25.28 8.25
C GLY A 17 -4.33 -26.46 7.84
N ALA A 18 -4.29 -27.56 8.60
CA ALA A 18 -5.12 -28.74 8.35
C ALA A 18 -6.62 -28.51 8.59
N ALA A 19 -6.99 -27.45 9.32
CA ALA A 19 -8.37 -27.01 9.48
C ALA A 19 -8.79 -26.03 8.37
N LEU A 20 -7.87 -25.15 7.95
CA LEU A 20 -8.12 -24.14 6.94
C LEU A 20 -8.16 -24.72 5.52
N LEU A 21 -7.15 -25.52 5.16
CA LEU A 21 -6.98 -26.20 3.87
C LEU A 21 -6.69 -27.70 4.11
N PRO A 22 -7.72 -28.52 4.38
CA PRO A 22 -7.57 -29.93 4.74
C PRO A 22 -6.86 -30.73 3.65
N PRO A 23 -5.76 -31.44 3.95
CA PRO A 23 -5.07 -32.29 2.98
C PRO A 23 -5.96 -33.42 2.46
N GLU A 24 -6.91 -33.88 3.26
CA GLU A 24 -7.89 -34.91 2.89
C GLU A 24 -8.81 -34.47 1.73
N LEU A 25 -8.90 -33.17 1.48
CA LEU A 25 -9.75 -32.57 0.45
C LEU A 25 -8.93 -31.87 -0.65
N GLY A 26 -7.65 -32.21 -0.79
CA GLY A 26 -6.76 -31.61 -1.81
C GLY A 26 -5.97 -30.39 -1.32
N GLY A 27 -6.04 -30.04 -0.04
CA GLY A 27 -5.15 -29.07 0.58
C GLY A 27 -3.68 -29.56 0.66
N PRO A 28 -2.74 -28.67 0.98
CA PRO A 28 -1.33 -29.02 1.13
C PRO A 28 -1.09 -29.92 2.35
N LEU A 29 -0.07 -30.77 2.28
CA LEU A 29 0.37 -31.55 3.44
C LEU A 29 0.80 -30.61 4.58
N PRO A 30 0.55 -30.95 5.86
CA PRO A 30 0.83 -30.04 6.99
C PRO A 30 2.29 -29.58 7.06
N ALA A 31 3.25 -30.46 6.76
CA ALA A 31 4.68 -30.11 6.75
C ALA A 31 5.01 -29.09 5.65
N GLN A 32 4.46 -29.28 4.45
CA GLN A 32 4.62 -28.35 3.33
C GLN A 32 3.98 -27.00 3.66
N PHE A 33 2.77 -27.01 4.22
CA PHE A 33 2.09 -25.78 4.63
C PHE A 33 2.87 -24.98 5.67
N VAL A 34 3.41 -25.65 6.70
CA VAL A 34 4.29 -25.01 7.70
C VAL A 34 5.47 -24.37 7.02
N GLN A 35 6.17 -25.07 6.12
CA GLN A 35 7.34 -24.54 5.41
C GLN A 35 6.99 -23.26 4.62
N ARG A 36 5.87 -23.29 3.87
CA ARG A 36 5.39 -22.15 3.07
C ARG A 36 5.10 -20.93 3.93
N VAL A 37 4.37 -21.12 5.03
CA VAL A 37 3.96 -20.01 5.91
C VAL A 37 5.12 -19.49 6.75
N ASP A 38 5.99 -20.37 7.27
CA ASP A 38 7.16 -19.95 8.06
C ASP A 38 8.16 -19.13 7.23
N ARG A 39 8.27 -19.38 5.91
CA ARG A 39 9.07 -18.53 5.00
C ARG A 39 8.67 -17.06 5.10
N TYR A 40 7.38 -16.77 5.26
CA TYR A 40 6.86 -15.40 5.40
C TYR A 40 6.85 -14.92 6.86
N VAL A 41 6.32 -15.73 7.78
CA VAL A 41 6.15 -15.35 9.20
C VAL A 41 7.48 -15.01 9.87
N THR A 42 8.58 -15.64 9.45
CA THR A 42 9.92 -15.31 9.96
C THR A 42 10.41 -13.92 9.54
N ARG A 43 9.92 -13.38 8.43
CA ARG A 43 10.23 -12.03 7.92
C ARG A 43 9.42 -10.92 8.58
N LEU A 44 8.33 -11.26 9.27
CA LEU A 44 7.52 -10.29 10.01
C LEU A 44 8.33 -9.64 11.14
N PRO A 45 8.02 -8.39 11.52
CA PRO A 45 8.52 -7.78 12.74
C PRO A 45 8.32 -8.68 13.96
N ALA A 46 9.22 -8.60 14.95
CA ALA A 46 9.20 -9.49 16.11
C ALA A 46 7.84 -9.49 16.84
N THR A 47 7.22 -8.32 16.98
CA THR A 47 5.90 -8.13 17.59
C THR A 47 4.78 -8.81 16.78
N SER A 48 4.72 -8.57 15.47
CA SER A 48 3.75 -9.20 14.57
C SER A 48 3.93 -10.72 14.52
N ARG A 49 5.18 -11.20 14.46
CA ARG A 49 5.51 -12.63 14.49
C ARG A 49 5.07 -13.29 15.80
N PHE A 50 5.29 -12.62 16.92
CA PHE A 50 4.80 -13.09 18.22
C PHE A 50 3.28 -13.15 18.25
N ALA A 51 2.59 -12.09 17.80
CA ALA A 51 1.13 -12.03 17.75
C ALA A 51 0.53 -13.16 16.89
N VAL A 52 1.09 -13.43 15.70
CA VAL A 52 0.66 -14.53 14.83
C VAL A 52 0.83 -15.88 15.54
N ARG A 53 2.01 -16.13 16.12
CA ARG A 53 2.28 -17.41 16.82
C ARG A 53 1.40 -17.60 18.05
N ALA A 54 1.21 -16.55 18.84
CA ALA A 54 0.32 -16.57 20.00
C ALA A 54 -1.13 -16.83 19.57
N GLY A 55 -1.62 -16.15 18.53
CA GLY A 55 -2.96 -16.36 17.99
C GLY A 55 -3.18 -17.81 17.51
N LEU A 56 -2.24 -18.37 16.75
CA LEU A 56 -2.30 -19.78 16.32
C LEU A 56 -2.32 -20.75 17.51
N ALA A 57 -1.51 -20.50 18.54
CA ALA A 57 -1.49 -21.32 19.75
C ALA A 57 -2.81 -21.24 20.53
N SER A 58 -3.37 -20.02 20.67
CA SER A 58 -4.68 -19.80 21.30
C SER A 58 -5.80 -20.52 20.56
N LEU A 59 -5.80 -20.52 19.21
CA LEU A 59 -6.78 -21.26 18.42
C LEU A 59 -6.65 -22.78 18.61
N ALA A 60 -5.43 -23.30 18.64
CA ALA A 60 -5.18 -24.72 18.90
C ALA A 60 -5.68 -25.14 20.30
N ALA A 61 -5.43 -24.29 21.32
CA ALA A 61 -5.90 -24.52 22.68
C ALA A 61 -7.44 -24.45 22.78
N ALA A 62 -8.06 -23.41 22.21
CA ALA A 62 -9.52 -23.26 22.17
C ALA A 62 -10.20 -24.45 21.46
N SER A 63 -9.59 -24.96 20.40
CA SER A 63 -10.11 -26.13 19.69
C SER A 63 -10.08 -27.39 20.56
N TYR A 64 -9.00 -27.60 21.32
CA TYR A 64 -8.91 -28.72 22.26
C TYR A 64 -9.92 -28.61 23.40
N LEU A 65 -10.04 -27.41 24.01
CA LEU A 65 -10.99 -27.15 25.09
C LEU A 65 -12.45 -27.34 24.66
N THR A 66 -12.78 -27.06 23.40
CA THR A 66 -14.16 -27.16 22.87
C THR A 66 -14.53 -28.54 22.35
N THR A 67 -13.56 -29.43 22.09
CA THR A 67 -13.83 -30.75 21.46
C THR A 67 -13.24 -31.94 22.21
N GLY A 68 -12.37 -31.72 23.20
CA GLY A 68 -11.61 -32.78 23.88
C GLY A 68 -10.57 -33.47 22.98
N ARG A 69 -10.39 -33.01 21.73
CA ARG A 69 -9.47 -33.56 20.74
C ARG A 69 -8.72 -32.43 20.06
N SER A 70 -7.53 -32.73 19.53
CA SER A 70 -6.83 -31.76 18.69
C SER A 70 -7.46 -31.66 17.29
N LEU A 71 -7.40 -30.49 16.65
CA LEU A 71 -7.95 -30.30 15.29
C LEU A 71 -7.51 -31.38 14.29
N PRO A 72 -6.23 -31.78 14.21
CA PRO A 72 -5.80 -32.79 13.24
C PRO A 72 -6.44 -34.18 13.44
N ARG A 73 -7.01 -34.46 14.62
CA ARG A 73 -7.70 -35.72 14.92
C ARG A 73 -9.20 -35.68 14.61
N LEU A 74 -9.73 -34.53 14.24
CA LEU A 74 -11.13 -34.35 13.86
C LEU A 74 -11.31 -34.59 12.36
N HIS A 75 -12.54 -34.92 11.94
CA HIS A 75 -12.90 -34.97 10.52
C HIS A 75 -12.79 -33.56 9.90
N PRO A 76 -12.43 -33.39 8.61
CA PRO A 76 -12.31 -32.06 7.99
C PRO A 76 -13.50 -31.12 8.24
N ASP A 77 -14.74 -31.62 8.15
CA ASP A 77 -15.95 -30.82 8.41
C ASP A 77 -16.10 -30.40 9.88
N GLU A 78 -15.61 -31.22 10.81
CA GLU A 78 -15.57 -30.86 12.22
C GLU A 78 -14.55 -29.75 12.49
N ARG A 79 -13.38 -29.80 11.82
CA ARG A 79 -12.35 -28.76 11.94
C ARG A 79 -12.89 -27.40 11.50
N ALA A 80 -13.55 -27.35 10.34
CA ALA A 80 -14.18 -26.12 9.85
C ALA A 80 -15.25 -25.60 10.82
N ARG A 81 -16.12 -26.48 11.34
CA ARG A 81 -17.12 -26.12 12.36
C ARG A 81 -16.51 -25.57 13.65
N VAL A 82 -15.35 -26.06 14.07
CA VAL A 82 -14.62 -25.50 15.22
C VAL A 82 -14.16 -24.07 14.92
N LEU A 83 -13.56 -23.82 13.76
CA LEU A 83 -13.14 -22.45 13.38
C LEU A 83 -14.32 -21.49 13.30
N HIS A 84 -15.46 -21.90 12.73
CA HIS A 84 -16.68 -21.10 12.73
C HIS A 84 -17.17 -20.79 14.15
N ARG A 85 -17.20 -21.78 15.05
CA ARG A 85 -17.61 -21.56 16.45
C ARG A 85 -16.70 -20.59 17.18
N ILE A 86 -15.38 -20.70 16.98
CA ILE A 86 -14.42 -19.78 17.59
C ILE A 86 -14.61 -18.38 17.03
N ALA A 87 -14.72 -18.22 15.71
CA ALA A 87 -14.96 -16.92 15.08
C ALA A 87 -16.29 -16.30 15.53
N ALA A 88 -17.31 -17.10 15.85
CA ALA A 88 -18.60 -16.64 16.34
C ALA A 88 -18.61 -16.16 17.80
N LEU A 89 -17.51 -16.31 18.56
CA LEU A 89 -17.45 -15.91 19.98
C LEU A 89 -17.58 -14.40 20.18
N SER A 90 -16.90 -13.61 19.35
CA SER A 90 -17.03 -12.15 19.33
C SER A 90 -16.53 -11.57 18.00
N PRO A 91 -16.93 -10.35 17.62
CA PRO A 91 -16.41 -9.67 16.43
C PRO A 91 -14.88 -9.51 16.43
N GLU A 92 -14.27 -9.28 17.58
CA GLU A 92 -12.82 -9.18 17.73
C GLU A 92 -12.12 -10.52 17.48
N VAL A 93 -12.71 -11.62 17.97
CA VAL A 93 -12.19 -12.96 17.70
C VAL A 93 -12.34 -13.32 16.22
N ALA A 94 -13.48 -12.99 15.61
CA ALA A 94 -13.68 -13.16 14.17
C ALA A 94 -12.60 -12.44 13.35
N ALA A 95 -12.36 -11.15 13.64
CA ALA A 95 -11.34 -10.36 12.97
C ALA A 95 -9.92 -10.94 13.18
N ALA A 96 -9.62 -11.48 14.35
CA ALA A 96 -8.35 -12.13 14.62
C ALA A 96 -8.16 -13.42 13.81
N VAL A 97 -9.19 -14.26 13.73
CA VAL A 97 -9.17 -15.49 12.90
C VAL A 97 -9.02 -15.15 11.42
N GLU A 98 -9.77 -14.16 10.93
CA GLU A 98 -9.68 -13.68 9.54
C GLU A 98 -8.31 -13.07 9.22
N GLY A 99 -7.72 -12.32 10.15
CA GLY A 99 -6.35 -11.81 10.01
C GLY A 99 -5.30 -12.91 9.92
N LEU A 100 -5.43 -13.97 10.73
CA LEU A 100 -4.57 -15.16 10.64
C LEU A 100 -4.78 -15.89 9.32
N LYS A 101 -6.04 -16.07 8.88
CA LYS A 101 -6.39 -16.64 7.58
C LYS A 101 -5.71 -15.86 6.45
N ALA A 102 -5.80 -14.54 6.45
CA ALA A 102 -5.21 -13.67 5.42
C ALA A 102 -3.69 -13.85 5.30
N ILE A 103 -2.96 -13.82 6.42
CA ILE A 103 -1.50 -14.01 6.45
C ILE A 103 -1.10 -15.37 5.88
N VAL A 104 -1.84 -16.41 6.28
CA VAL A 104 -1.56 -17.79 5.93
C VAL A 104 -1.90 -18.08 4.46
N LEU A 105 -3.03 -17.58 3.98
CA LEU A 105 -3.43 -17.71 2.57
C LEU A 105 -2.50 -16.93 1.64
N LEU A 106 -2.05 -15.74 2.03
CA LEU A 106 -1.06 -14.97 1.27
C LEU A 106 0.22 -15.79 1.05
N ALA A 107 0.76 -16.37 2.12
CA ALA A 107 2.00 -17.14 2.04
C ALA A 107 1.82 -18.45 1.26
N ASN A 108 0.76 -19.22 1.55
CA ASN A 108 0.50 -20.48 0.84
C ASN A 108 0.18 -20.24 -0.65
N GLY A 109 -0.62 -19.23 -0.97
CA GLY A 109 -0.98 -18.92 -2.35
C GLY A 109 0.20 -18.39 -3.17
N ALA A 110 1.05 -17.54 -2.58
CA ALA A 110 2.28 -17.09 -3.21
C ALA A 110 3.19 -18.25 -3.64
N ASP A 111 3.29 -19.29 -2.81
CA ASP A 111 4.06 -20.50 -3.07
C ASP A 111 3.37 -21.40 -4.12
N THR A 112 2.05 -21.55 -4.01
CA THR A 112 1.22 -22.32 -4.97
C THR A 112 1.37 -21.80 -6.40
N TYR A 113 1.42 -20.48 -6.58
CA TYR A 113 1.53 -19.85 -7.90
C TYR A 113 2.96 -19.36 -8.23
N ALA A 114 3.96 -19.72 -7.43
CA ALA A 114 5.33 -19.24 -7.61
C ALA A 114 5.89 -19.60 -8.99
N HIS A 115 5.67 -20.85 -9.44
CA HIS A 115 6.12 -21.31 -10.75
C HIS A 115 5.48 -20.50 -11.89
N GLU A 116 4.16 -20.28 -11.87
CA GLU A 116 3.47 -19.46 -12.89
C GLU A 116 4.02 -18.03 -12.90
N LEU A 117 4.18 -17.41 -11.72
CA LEU A 117 4.66 -16.03 -11.62
C LEU A 117 6.10 -15.88 -12.11
N LEU A 118 6.97 -16.84 -11.81
CA LEU A 118 8.37 -16.84 -12.27
C LEU A 118 8.45 -17.15 -13.77
N ALA A 119 7.70 -18.14 -14.26
CA ALA A 119 7.64 -18.46 -15.69
C ALA A 119 7.16 -17.25 -16.50
N ARG A 120 6.07 -16.57 -16.09
CA ARG A 120 5.61 -15.33 -16.76
C ARG A 120 6.59 -14.17 -16.62
N ALA A 121 7.39 -14.13 -15.55
CA ALA A 121 8.44 -13.14 -15.41
C ALA A 121 9.60 -13.40 -16.39
N GLN A 122 9.87 -14.67 -16.70
CA GLN A 122 10.95 -15.12 -17.58
C GLN A 122 10.54 -15.29 -19.05
N GLU A 123 9.23 -15.35 -19.35
CA GLU A 123 8.64 -15.58 -20.68
C GLU A 123 9.19 -14.66 -21.78
N HIS A 124 9.72 -13.50 -21.41
CA HIS A 124 10.34 -12.58 -22.35
C HIS A 124 11.75 -12.19 -21.87
N ASP A 125 12.73 -12.39 -22.74
CA ASP A 125 14.15 -12.14 -22.46
C ASP A 125 14.46 -10.65 -22.25
N ALA A 126 13.82 -9.75 -23.02
CA ALA A 126 14.05 -8.32 -22.93
C ALA A 126 13.17 -7.65 -21.86
N ALA A 127 13.62 -7.63 -20.62
CA ALA A 127 13.15 -6.66 -19.62
C ALA A 127 13.80 -5.29 -19.86
N ARG A 128 13.13 -4.18 -19.50
CA ARG A 128 13.81 -2.89 -19.43
C ARG A 128 14.94 -3.00 -18.39
N PRO A 129 16.19 -2.61 -18.71
CA PRO A 129 17.28 -2.68 -17.76
C PRO A 129 17.00 -1.78 -16.54
N ASP A 130 17.68 -2.06 -15.43
CA ASP A 130 17.66 -1.13 -14.31
C ASP A 130 18.30 0.20 -14.73
N ALA A 131 17.76 1.31 -14.22
CA ALA A 131 18.32 2.61 -14.53
C ALA A 131 19.66 2.83 -13.81
N GLU A 132 20.52 3.66 -14.41
CA GLU A 132 21.76 4.09 -13.77
C GLU A 132 21.44 4.99 -12.57
N LEU A 133 21.95 4.60 -11.41
CA LEU A 133 21.75 5.29 -10.14
C LEU A 133 23.06 5.30 -9.36
N THR A 134 23.42 6.44 -8.79
CA THR A 134 24.56 6.58 -7.88
C THR A 134 24.14 6.17 -6.46
N VAL A 135 24.02 4.86 -6.22
CA VAL A 135 23.63 4.31 -4.91
C VAL A 135 24.86 3.85 -4.13
N ILE A 136 25.01 4.40 -2.93
CA ILE A 136 26.03 4.04 -1.94
C ILE A 136 25.31 3.26 -0.83
N LEU A 137 25.86 2.12 -0.40
CA LEU A 137 25.34 1.44 0.79
C LEU A 137 25.74 2.27 2.02
N SER A 138 24.87 2.37 3.02
CA SER A 138 25.18 3.12 4.24
C SER A 138 26.47 2.66 4.92
N ALA A 139 26.82 1.37 4.80
CA ALA A 139 28.06 0.79 5.31
C ALA A 139 29.32 1.32 4.61
N ASP A 140 29.22 1.66 3.33
CA ASP A 140 30.32 2.19 2.52
C ASP A 140 30.40 3.73 2.59
N SER A 141 29.39 4.37 3.17
CA SER A 141 29.37 5.82 3.36
C SER A 141 30.20 6.22 4.59
N PRO A 142 31.02 7.29 4.49
CA PRO A 142 31.70 7.84 5.66
C PRO A 142 30.69 8.26 6.74
N SER A 143 31.12 8.24 8.00
CA SER A 143 30.27 8.58 9.15
C SER A 143 29.81 10.04 9.16
N VAL A 144 30.48 10.91 8.41
CA VAL A 144 30.04 12.29 8.17
C VAL A 144 30.18 12.58 6.68
N THR A 145 29.09 13.04 6.06
CA THR A 145 29.05 13.54 4.68
C THR A 145 28.55 14.98 4.68
N ARG A 146 29.06 15.82 3.79
CA ARG A 146 28.55 17.19 3.56
C ARG A 146 27.86 17.26 2.21
N ALA A 147 26.85 18.12 2.13
CA ALA A 147 26.09 18.42 0.93
C ALA A 147 25.43 19.81 1.08
N ASP A 148 24.95 20.38 -0.02
CA ASP A 148 24.15 21.61 0.02
C ASP A 148 22.74 21.33 0.54
N ALA A 149 22.18 20.18 0.14
CA ALA A 149 20.87 19.73 0.58
C ALA A 149 20.84 18.23 0.88
N VAL A 150 20.04 17.85 1.87
CA VAL A 150 19.72 16.46 2.18
C VAL A 150 18.22 16.19 2.04
N VAL A 151 17.88 15.17 1.27
CA VAL A 151 16.50 14.69 1.09
C VAL A 151 16.29 13.40 1.87
N VAL A 152 15.33 13.39 2.77
CA VAL A 152 15.00 12.24 3.63
C VAL A 152 13.87 11.44 3.00
N GLY A 153 14.20 10.33 2.34
CA GLY A 153 13.26 9.46 1.63
C GLY A 153 13.35 9.61 0.12
N SER A 154 13.43 8.49 -0.59
CA SER A 154 13.60 8.45 -2.06
C SER A 154 12.29 8.20 -2.83
N GLY A 155 11.15 8.33 -2.15
CA GLY A 155 9.82 8.08 -2.70
C GLY A 155 9.36 9.13 -3.72
N ALA A 156 8.06 9.14 -4.03
CA ALA A 156 7.46 9.98 -5.07
C ALA A 156 7.86 11.46 -4.96
N GLY A 157 7.73 12.06 -3.77
CA GLY A 157 8.09 13.47 -3.57
C GLY A 157 9.60 13.71 -3.48
N GLY A 158 10.31 12.89 -2.69
CA GLY A 158 11.76 13.02 -2.51
C GLY A 158 12.56 12.90 -3.81
N ALA A 159 12.13 12.04 -4.74
CA ALA A 159 12.77 11.92 -6.05
C ALA A 159 12.61 13.19 -6.90
N MET A 160 11.46 13.85 -6.84
CA MET A 160 11.22 15.10 -7.59
C MET A 160 12.00 16.27 -6.99
N VAL A 161 12.08 16.33 -5.65
CA VAL A 161 12.94 17.29 -4.96
C VAL A 161 14.40 17.08 -5.34
N ALA A 162 14.93 15.86 -5.19
CA ALA A 162 16.32 15.56 -5.48
C ALA A 162 16.68 15.90 -6.93
N ARG A 163 15.81 15.57 -7.88
CA ARG A 163 15.97 15.92 -9.29
C ARG A 163 16.06 17.43 -9.49
N THR A 164 15.16 18.18 -8.89
CA THR A 164 15.05 19.64 -9.09
C THR A 164 16.23 20.36 -8.46
N LEU A 165 16.59 20.01 -7.22
CA LEU A 165 17.74 20.59 -6.51
C LEU A 165 19.06 20.29 -7.23
N ALA A 166 19.28 19.04 -7.66
CA ALA A 166 20.51 18.66 -8.37
C ALA A 166 20.63 19.36 -9.73
N ARG A 167 19.53 19.48 -10.49
CA ARG A 167 19.51 20.24 -11.75
C ARG A 167 19.76 21.74 -11.57
N ALA A 168 19.48 22.27 -10.38
CA ALA A 168 19.84 23.63 -10.01
C ALA A 168 21.33 23.78 -9.59
N GLY A 169 22.13 22.71 -9.68
CA GLY A 169 23.56 22.72 -9.40
C GLY A 169 23.93 22.53 -7.92
N LEU A 170 23.00 22.09 -7.08
CA LEU A 170 23.27 21.80 -5.66
C LEU A 170 23.87 20.40 -5.48
N ASP A 171 24.81 20.23 -4.55
CA ASP A 171 25.21 18.90 -4.07
C ASP A 171 24.09 18.30 -3.21
N VAL A 172 23.47 17.23 -3.69
CA VAL A 172 22.29 16.62 -3.06
C VAL A 172 22.60 15.20 -2.62
N VAL A 173 22.33 14.92 -1.34
CA VAL A 173 22.33 13.56 -0.78
C VAL A 173 20.90 13.13 -0.46
N VAL A 174 20.48 11.99 -0.98
CA VAL A 174 19.20 11.35 -0.66
C VAL A 174 19.44 10.20 0.30
N LEU A 175 18.74 10.16 1.44
CA LEU A 175 18.80 9.05 2.39
C LEU A 175 17.56 8.17 2.27
N GLU A 176 17.74 6.85 2.16
CA GLU A 176 16.66 5.87 2.05
C GLU A 176 16.88 4.69 3.01
N GLU A 177 15.84 4.31 3.77
CA GLU A 177 15.89 3.16 4.68
C GLU A 177 15.93 1.83 3.90
N GLY A 178 15.20 1.75 2.79
CA GLY A 178 15.16 0.58 1.92
C GLY A 178 16.42 0.40 1.05
N ARG A 179 16.53 -0.79 0.46
CA ARG A 179 17.56 -1.12 -0.53
C ARG A 179 17.11 -0.82 -1.95
N ARG A 180 18.06 -0.81 -2.89
CA ARG A 180 17.76 -0.96 -4.32
C ARG A 180 17.40 -2.41 -4.62
N TRP A 181 16.32 -2.60 -5.37
CA TRP A 181 15.93 -3.88 -5.98
C TRP A 181 16.24 -3.81 -7.47
N THR A 182 16.65 -4.93 -8.06
CA THR A 182 16.93 -5.05 -9.50
C THR A 182 15.81 -5.77 -10.23
N VAL A 183 15.72 -5.55 -11.54
CA VAL A 183 14.79 -6.27 -12.41
C VAL A 183 15.06 -7.77 -12.40
N GLU A 184 16.32 -8.17 -12.29
CA GLU A 184 16.69 -9.59 -12.21
C GLU A 184 16.17 -10.22 -10.92
N GLU A 185 16.24 -9.53 -9.79
CA GLU A 185 15.63 -10.00 -8.55
C GLU A 185 14.10 -10.11 -8.66
N PHE A 186 13.45 -9.19 -9.38
CA PHE A 186 12.02 -9.31 -9.65
C PHE A 186 11.66 -10.49 -10.54
N ARG A 187 12.60 -10.98 -11.35
CA ARG A 187 12.41 -12.13 -12.26
C ARG A 187 12.73 -13.48 -11.62
N SER A 188 13.69 -13.51 -10.70
CA SER A 188 14.22 -14.76 -10.12
C SER A 188 13.82 -15.01 -8.67
N THR A 189 13.51 -13.97 -7.89
CA THR A 189 13.20 -14.11 -6.46
C THR A 189 11.77 -14.58 -6.24
N HIS A 190 11.60 -15.49 -5.29
CA HIS A 190 10.30 -16.03 -4.90
C HIS A 190 9.28 -14.91 -4.55
N PRO A 191 8.02 -14.97 -5.01
CA PRO A 191 7.04 -13.90 -4.82
C PRO A 191 6.84 -13.42 -3.37
N VAL A 192 6.81 -14.36 -2.42
CA VAL A 192 6.62 -14.01 -0.99
C VAL A 192 7.82 -13.28 -0.40
N ASP A 193 9.04 -13.55 -0.87
CA ASP A 193 10.24 -12.85 -0.41
C ASP A 193 10.34 -11.45 -1.02
N ARG A 194 9.90 -11.30 -2.27
CA ARG A 194 9.72 -9.98 -2.90
C ARG A 194 8.73 -9.14 -2.09
N TYR A 195 7.55 -9.69 -1.80
CA TYR A 195 6.54 -9.03 -0.96
C TYR A 195 7.12 -8.64 0.41
N ALA A 196 7.65 -9.60 1.18
CA ALA A 196 8.17 -9.33 2.52
C ALA A 196 9.33 -8.32 2.53
N GLY A 197 10.16 -8.32 1.49
CA GLY A 197 11.31 -7.42 1.38
C GLY A 197 10.94 -6.00 0.92
N LEU A 198 9.92 -5.87 0.05
CA LEU A 198 9.51 -4.59 -0.55
C LEU A 198 8.61 -3.76 0.36
N TYR A 199 7.88 -4.37 1.30
CA TYR A 199 6.94 -3.67 2.17
C TYR A 199 7.49 -3.43 3.57
N ARG A 200 7.20 -2.24 4.14
CA ARG A 200 7.43 -1.96 5.56
C ARG A 200 6.65 -2.96 6.41
N GLY A 201 7.30 -3.46 7.46
CA GLY A 201 6.73 -4.51 8.32
C GLY A 201 6.39 -5.80 7.57
N ALA A 202 7.07 -6.06 6.44
CA ALA A 202 6.78 -7.16 5.52
C ALA A 202 5.32 -7.17 5.03
N GLY A 203 4.66 -6.01 4.97
CA GLY A 203 3.27 -5.88 4.49
C GLY A 203 2.21 -6.08 5.57
N ALA A 204 2.60 -6.21 6.84
CA ALA A 204 1.68 -6.38 7.97
C ALA A 204 1.36 -5.07 8.72
N THR A 205 1.58 -3.90 8.10
CA THR A 205 1.19 -2.62 8.72
C THR A 205 -0.33 -2.45 8.69
N VAL A 206 -0.90 -2.04 9.83
CA VAL A 206 -2.34 -1.85 10.03
C VAL A 206 -2.60 -0.52 10.75
N ALA A 207 -3.62 0.22 10.31
CA ALA A 207 -4.21 1.30 11.10
C ALA A 207 -5.19 0.72 12.12
N LEU A 208 -4.97 1.07 13.38
CA LEU A 208 -5.80 0.65 14.50
C LEU A 208 -7.10 1.47 14.53
N GLY A 209 -8.23 0.78 14.64
CA GLY A 209 -9.54 1.40 14.74
C GLY A 209 -10.61 0.42 14.29
N ARG A 210 -11.83 0.91 14.07
CA ARG A 210 -12.97 0.07 13.68
C ARG A 210 -13.56 0.52 12.33
N PRO A 211 -13.43 -0.29 11.26
CA PRO A 211 -12.64 -1.51 11.16
C PRO A 211 -11.13 -1.20 11.14
N ALA A 212 -10.31 -2.21 11.41
CA ALA A 212 -8.87 -2.11 11.17
C ALA A 212 -8.60 -2.01 9.67
N VAL A 213 -7.61 -1.20 9.26
CA VAL A 213 -7.31 -0.96 7.84
C VAL A 213 -5.89 -1.42 7.53
N VAL A 214 -5.72 -2.31 6.55
CA VAL A 214 -4.38 -2.74 6.10
C VAL A 214 -3.73 -1.62 5.30
N LEU A 215 -2.45 -1.32 5.60
CA LEU A 215 -1.68 -0.22 5.01
C LEU A 215 -0.36 -0.70 4.37
N PRO A 216 -0.38 -1.26 3.16
CA PRO A 216 0.86 -1.65 2.48
C PRO A 216 1.67 -0.41 2.08
N MET A 217 2.90 -0.29 2.60
CA MET A 217 3.80 0.83 2.31
C MET A 217 5.15 0.31 1.82
N GLY A 218 5.67 0.85 0.72
CA GLY A 218 6.94 0.41 0.15
C GLY A 218 8.15 0.87 0.96
N ARG A 219 9.18 0.03 1.00
CA ARG A 219 10.49 0.30 1.61
C ARG A 219 11.59 -0.16 0.65
N ALA A 220 11.96 0.72 -0.26
CA ALA A 220 12.97 0.51 -1.29
C ALA A 220 13.48 1.86 -1.81
N VAL A 221 14.59 1.89 -2.53
CA VAL A 221 14.96 3.06 -3.35
C VAL A 221 13.85 3.29 -4.38
N GLY A 222 13.14 4.42 -4.25
CA GLY A 222 11.90 4.74 -4.97
C GLY A 222 10.61 4.65 -4.12
N GLY A 223 10.69 4.19 -2.88
CA GLY A 223 9.58 4.08 -1.92
C GLY A 223 8.38 3.27 -2.43
N THR A 224 7.16 3.69 -2.07
CA THR A 224 5.91 3.03 -2.51
C THR A 224 5.70 3.02 -4.03
N THR A 225 6.39 3.87 -4.79
CA THR A 225 6.29 3.85 -6.26
C THR A 225 6.85 2.57 -6.87
N VAL A 226 7.67 1.80 -6.14
CA VAL A 226 8.18 0.50 -6.58
C VAL A 226 7.08 -0.57 -6.58
N VAL A 227 6.08 -0.47 -5.71
CA VAL A 227 5.08 -1.52 -5.46
C VAL A 227 3.63 -1.12 -5.68
N ASN A 228 3.35 0.14 -6.01
CA ASN A 228 1.98 0.52 -6.34
C ASN A 228 1.51 -0.07 -7.69
N SER A 229 0.24 0.13 -8.01
CA SER A 229 -0.38 -0.34 -9.25
C SER A 229 0.01 0.47 -10.48
N GLY A 230 0.63 1.65 -10.30
CA GLY A 230 0.97 2.57 -11.36
C GLY A 230 -0.17 3.48 -11.85
N THR A 231 -1.32 3.47 -11.19
CA THR A 231 -2.44 4.37 -11.49
C THR A 231 -2.06 5.84 -11.27
N CYS A 232 -2.43 6.70 -12.22
CA CYS A 232 -2.01 8.10 -12.31
C CYS A 232 -3.20 8.99 -12.68
N PHE A 233 -4.01 9.36 -11.70
CA PHE A 233 -5.08 10.35 -11.87
C PHE A 233 -4.65 11.73 -11.39
N ARG A 234 -5.06 12.78 -12.11
CA ARG A 234 -4.95 14.15 -11.62
C ARG A 234 -5.98 14.38 -10.50
N PRO A 235 -5.65 15.14 -9.45
CA PRO A 235 -6.67 15.63 -8.51
C PRO A 235 -7.66 16.51 -9.28
N SER A 236 -8.96 16.39 -8.99
CA SER A 236 -9.99 17.19 -9.66
C SER A 236 -9.78 18.69 -9.39
N LEU A 237 -10.32 19.55 -10.26
CA LEU A 237 -10.26 21.01 -10.03
C LEU A 237 -10.92 21.41 -8.71
N ALA A 238 -11.96 20.68 -8.28
CA ALA A 238 -12.60 20.89 -6.97
C ALA A 238 -11.63 20.62 -5.81
N VAL A 239 -10.85 19.54 -5.87
CA VAL A 239 -9.80 19.23 -4.87
C VAL A 239 -8.72 20.32 -4.86
N GLN A 240 -8.25 20.76 -6.03
CA GLN A 240 -7.20 21.79 -6.14
C GLN A 240 -7.68 23.13 -5.56
N ARG A 241 -8.89 23.57 -5.95
CA ARG A 241 -9.52 24.78 -5.40
C ARG A 241 -9.74 24.68 -3.90
N ARG A 242 -10.21 23.53 -3.40
CA ARG A 242 -10.34 23.29 -1.95
C ARG A 242 -9.02 23.51 -1.22
N TRP A 243 -7.92 22.93 -1.70
CA TRP A 243 -6.61 23.13 -1.10
C TRP A 243 -6.17 24.60 -1.10
N ARG A 244 -6.38 25.31 -2.21
CA ARG A 244 -6.04 26.73 -2.31
C ARG A 244 -6.92 27.60 -1.40
N ASP A 245 -8.23 27.43 -1.49
CA ASP A 245 -9.21 28.36 -0.94
C ASP A 245 -9.49 28.10 0.55
N GLU A 246 -9.61 26.82 0.97
CA GLU A 246 -9.91 26.48 2.37
C GLU A 246 -8.67 26.41 3.25
N PHE A 247 -7.50 26.04 2.69
CA PHE A 247 -6.25 25.93 3.45
C PHE A 247 -5.26 27.06 3.15
N GLY A 248 -5.56 27.95 2.20
CA GLY A 248 -4.62 29.00 1.79
C GLY A 248 -3.35 28.44 1.13
N LEU A 249 -3.38 27.23 0.57
CA LEU A 249 -2.22 26.59 -0.02
C LEU A 249 -2.01 27.08 -1.47
N GLY A 250 -1.30 28.19 -1.63
CA GLY A 250 -1.04 28.79 -2.95
C GLY A 250 -0.33 27.87 -3.94
N LEU A 251 0.47 26.89 -3.47
CA LEU A 251 1.10 25.87 -4.32
C LEU A 251 0.08 24.95 -5.03
N ALA A 252 -1.16 24.90 -4.53
CA ALA A 252 -2.25 24.13 -5.12
C ALA A 252 -3.07 24.94 -6.14
N ASP A 253 -2.66 26.17 -6.48
CA ASP A 253 -3.35 26.96 -7.49
C ASP A 253 -3.43 26.21 -8.83
N PRO A 254 -4.62 26.05 -9.44
CA PRO A 254 -4.78 25.18 -10.61
C PRO A 254 -3.86 25.50 -11.79
N ASP A 255 -3.55 26.77 -12.05
CA ASP A 255 -2.70 27.15 -13.18
C ASP A 255 -1.24 26.79 -12.91
N GLN A 256 -0.79 26.96 -11.67
CA GLN A 256 0.57 26.62 -11.25
C GLN A 256 0.77 25.12 -11.04
N LEU A 257 -0.22 24.45 -10.46
CA LEU A 257 -0.20 23.02 -10.19
C LEU A 257 -0.36 22.23 -11.50
N GLY A 258 -1.16 22.72 -12.45
CA GLY A 258 -1.34 22.14 -13.78
C GLY A 258 -0.01 21.88 -14.48
N ARG A 259 0.87 22.88 -14.56
CA ARG A 259 2.21 22.73 -15.18
C ARG A 259 3.08 21.67 -14.49
N ARG A 260 2.96 21.52 -13.17
CA ARG A 260 3.72 20.54 -12.40
C ARG A 260 3.12 19.14 -12.50
N LEU A 261 1.80 19.03 -12.67
CA LEU A 261 1.13 17.79 -13.03
C LEU A 261 1.57 17.34 -14.43
N ASP A 262 1.69 18.26 -15.39
CA ASP A 262 2.19 17.96 -16.74
C ASP A 262 3.63 17.39 -16.70
N ASP A 263 4.54 18.03 -15.95
CA ASP A 263 5.92 17.51 -15.74
C ASP A 263 5.89 16.13 -15.07
N ALA A 264 5.09 15.94 -14.02
CA ALA A 264 4.97 14.65 -13.35
C ALA A 264 4.47 13.55 -14.30
N GLU A 265 3.44 13.84 -15.12
CA GLU A 265 2.91 12.88 -16.10
C GLU A 265 3.91 12.57 -17.21
N GLN A 266 4.63 13.57 -17.72
CA GLN A 266 5.68 13.39 -18.73
C GLN A 266 6.83 12.53 -18.17
N THR A 267 7.26 12.82 -16.95
CA THR A 267 8.30 12.07 -16.24
C THR A 267 7.92 10.60 -16.06
N LEU A 268 6.66 10.35 -15.71
CA LEU A 268 6.11 9.02 -15.51
C LEU A 268 5.66 8.33 -16.81
N ARG A 269 5.61 9.06 -17.93
CA ARG A 269 5.08 8.60 -19.22
C ARG A 269 3.67 8.01 -19.07
N VAL A 270 2.78 8.78 -18.45
CA VAL A 270 1.40 8.35 -18.17
C VAL A 270 0.64 8.18 -19.48
N ALA A 271 -0.04 7.03 -19.63
CA ALA A 271 -0.95 6.77 -20.74
C ALA A 271 -2.08 5.84 -20.29
N PRO A 272 -3.28 5.89 -20.91
CA PRO A 272 -4.35 4.93 -20.66
C PRO A 272 -3.89 3.48 -20.89
N VAL A 273 -4.43 2.54 -20.10
CA VAL A 273 -4.21 1.11 -20.31
C VAL A 273 -4.70 0.71 -21.70
N PRO A 274 -3.84 0.07 -22.52
CA PRO A 274 -4.26 -0.47 -23.80
C PRO A 274 -5.24 -1.65 -23.63
N LEU A 275 -6.28 -1.70 -24.46
CA LEU A 275 -7.35 -2.72 -24.37
C LEU A 275 -6.85 -4.15 -24.64
N GLU A 276 -5.76 -4.27 -25.40
CA GLU A 276 -5.12 -5.53 -25.75
C GLU A 276 -4.50 -6.24 -24.54
N ILE A 277 -3.93 -5.50 -23.57
CA ILE A 277 -3.29 -6.06 -22.37
C ILE A 277 -4.15 -5.98 -21.11
N MET A 278 -5.33 -5.36 -21.20
CA MET A 278 -6.23 -5.10 -20.07
C MET A 278 -6.61 -6.38 -19.30
N GLY A 279 -6.80 -7.49 -20.01
CA GLY A 279 -7.33 -8.74 -19.45
C GLY A 279 -8.84 -8.75 -19.32
N ARG A 280 -9.42 -9.92 -19.04
CA ARG A 280 -10.89 -10.09 -18.99
C ARG A 280 -11.53 -9.33 -17.83
N ASN A 281 -10.85 -9.21 -16.68
CA ASN A 281 -11.35 -8.47 -15.51
C ASN A 281 -11.72 -7.01 -15.85
N GLY A 282 -10.83 -6.28 -16.54
CA GLY A 282 -11.10 -4.90 -16.97
C GLY A 282 -12.18 -4.80 -18.04
N ARG A 283 -12.20 -5.74 -18.99
CA ARG A 283 -13.22 -5.78 -20.05
C ARG A 283 -14.62 -5.99 -19.50
N LEU A 284 -14.78 -6.88 -18.52
CA LEU A 284 -16.05 -7.11 -17.83
C LEU A 284 -16.57 -5.82 -17.18
N LEU A 285 -15.71 -5.06 -16.50
CA LEU A 285 -16.09 -3.78 -15.89
C LEU A 285 -16.53 -2.76 -16.95
N LEU A 286 -15.75 -2.59 -18.04
CA LEU A 286 -16.10 -1.62 -19.09
C LEU A 286 -17.41 -1.99 -19.81
N GLN A 287 -17.63 -3.28 -20.06
CA GLN A 287 -18.86 -3.77 -20.69
C GLN A 287 -20.08 -3.56 -19.79
N ALA A 288 -19.96 -3.88 -18.49
CA ALA A 288 -21.01 -3.66 -17.51
C ALA A 288 -21.31 -2.18 -17.30
N ALA A 289 -20.28 -1.33 -17.21
CA ALA A 289 -20.48 0.11 -17.12
C ALA A 289 -21.23 0.65 -18.35
N LYS A 290 -20.86 0.16 -19.55
CA LYS A 290 -21.55 0.53 -20.80
C LYS A 290 -23.02 0.10 -20.80
N SER A 291 -23.36 -1.10 -20.34
CA SER A 291 -24.75 -1.56 -20.28
C SER A 291 -25.60 -0.81 -19.25
N LEU A 292 -24.96 -0.30 -18.19
CA LEU A 292 -25.60 0.55 -17.18
C LEU A 292 -25.65 2.04 -17.56
N GLY A 293 -25.01 2.45 -18.67
CA GLY A 293 -24.89 3.85 -19.07
C GLY A 293 -23.95 4.67 -18.19
N TRP A 294 -23.01 4.04 -17.48
CA TRP A 294 -22.10 4.69 -16.54
C TRP A 294 -20.80 5.16 -17.21
N ARG A 295 -20.27 6.29 -16.75
CA ARG A 295 -18.97 6.81 -17.23
C ARG A 295 -17.82 5.93 -16.77
N ALA A 296 -17.13 5.28 -17.71
CA ALA A 296 -15.98 4.42 -17.43
C ALA A 296 -14.93 4.50 -18.54
N ALA A 297 -13.66 4.27 -18.19
CA ALA A 297 -12.53 4.32 -19.12
C ALA A 297 -11.36 3.43 -18.67
N PRO A 298 -10.43 3.06 -19.58
CA PRO A 298 -9.15 2.50 -19.19
C PRO A 298 -8.37 3.45 -18.26
N ILE A 299 -7.74 2.90 -17.23
CA ILE A 299 -7.02 3.71 -16.23
C ILE A 299 -5.75 4.31 -16.84
N PRO A 300 -5.46 5.61 -16.63
CA PRO A 300 -4.14 6.20 -16.93
C PRO A 300 -3.07 5.64 -15.99
N ARG A 301 -1.97 5.11 -16.54
CA ARG A 301 -0.89 4.48 -15.78
C ARG A 301 0.51 4.88 -16.23
N ASN A 302 1.45 4.89 -15.29
CA ASN A 302 2.90 5.04 -15.55
C ASN A 302 3.56 3.71 -15.93
N ALA A 303 3.00 2.98 -16.89
CA ALA A 303 3.48 1.64 -17.24
C ALA A 303 3.82 1.47 -18.74
N PRO A 304 4.67 2.34 -19.33
CA PRO A 304 5.07 2.22 -20.73
C PRO A 304 5.75 0.87 -20.99
N GLY A 305 5.20 0.10 -21.93
CA GLY A 305 5.66 -1.25 -22.27
C GLY A 305 5.13 -2.35 -21.34
N CYS A 306 4.05 -2.12 -20.60
CA CYS A 306 3.40 -3.15 -19.80
C CYS A 306 2.88 -4.28 -20.70
N ARG A 307 2.96 -5.52 -20.21
CA ARG A 307 2.47 -6.73 -20.90
C ARG A 307 1.41 -7.50 -20.11
N GLY A 308 0.79 -6.86 -19.11
CA GLY A 308 -0.28 -7.50 -18.33
C GLY A 308 0.16 -8.70 -17.47
N CYS A 309 1.27 -8.57 -16.74
CA CYS A 309 1.78 -9.62 -15.85
C CYS A 309 1.13 -9.64 -14.45
N CYS A 310 0.37 -8.59 -14.07
CA CYS A 310 -0.27 -8.44 -12.76
C CYS A 310 0.67 -8.54 -11.52
N GLN A 311 1.99 -8.32 -11.67
CA GLN A 311 2.96 -8.43 -10.57
C GLN A 311 3.34 -7.08 -9.92
N CYS A 312 2.62 -6.00 -10.19
CA CYS A 312 3.00 -4.65 -9.73
C CYS A 312 3.22 -4.55 -8.21
N ALA A 313 2.42 -5.28 -7.41
CA ALA A 313 2.53 -5.33 -5.96
C ALA A 313 3.78 -6.05 -5.42
N ILE A 314 4.51 -6.79 -6.26
CA ILE A 314 5.70 -7.57 -5.85
C ILE A 314 6.93 -7.26 -6.72
N GLY A 315 6.96 -6.04 -7.29
CA GLY A 315 8.00 -5.60 -8.21
C GLY A 315 7.72 -6.05 -9.65
N CYS A 316 7.90 -5.14 -10.60
CA CYS A 316 7.60 -5.39 -12.01
C CYS A 316 8.76 -6.15 -12.68
N PRO A 317 8.56 -7.41 -13.12
CA PRO A 317 9.65 -8.22 -13.69
C PRO A 317 10.14 -7.76 -15.07
N SER A 318 9.50 -6.76 -15.66
CA SER A 318 9.89 -6.17 -16.94
C SER A 318 10.35 -4.70 -16.82
N ASN A 319 10.38 -4.15 -15.59
CA ASN A 319 10.58 -2.71 -15.35
C ASN A 319 9.63 -1.79 -16.16
N ALA A 320 8.49 -2.32 -16.62
CA ALA A 320 7.50 -1.54 -17.37
C ALA A 320 6.78 -0.53 -16.47
N LYS A 321 6.45 -0.89 -15.22
CA LYS A 321 5.89 0.04 -14.22
C LYS A 321 6.96 1.04 -13.81
N PHE A 322 6.90 2.20 -14.43
CA PHE A 322 7.89 3.25 -14.46
C PHE A 322 7.81 4.14 -13.21
N GLY A 323 8.11 3.53 -12.06
CA GLY A 323 8.24 4.23 -10.78
C GLY A 323 9.45 5.17 -10.76
N VAL A 324 9.58 5.99 -9.72
CA VAL A 324 10.58 7.08 -9.71
C VAL A 324 12.03 6.62 -9.71
N HIS A 325 12.29 5.38 -9.31
CA HIS A 325 13.59 4.71 -9.42
C HIS A 325 14.05 4.44 -10.87
N LEU A 326 13.15 4.55 -11.86
CA LEU A 326 13.46 4.34 -13.28
C LEU A 326 13.42 5.65 -14.10
N ASN A 327 13.03 6.78 -13.50
CA ASN A 327 12.97 8.08 -14.20
C ASN A 327 13.54 9.24 -13.38
N ALA A 328 12.89 9.66 -12.28
CA ALA A 328 13.25 10.87 -11.56
C ALA A 328 14.55 10.72 -10.76
N LEU A 329 14.78 9.59 -10.08
CA LEU A 329 16.04 9.34 -9.38
C LEU A 329 17.24 9.22 -10.35
N PRO A 330 17.14 8.52 -11.50
CA PRO A 330 18.18 8.56 -12.52
C PRO A 330 18.47 9.97 -13.04
N GLN A 331 17.43 10.79 -13.26
CA GLN A 331 17.60 12.19 -13.65
C GLN A 331 18.31 13.02 -12.57
N ALA A 332 18.05 12.74 -11.29
CA ALA A 332 18.76 13.37 -10.18
C ALA A 332 20.23 12.94 -10.12
N CYS A 333 20.51 11.64 -10.25
CA CYS A 333 21.87 11.10 -10.24
C CYS A 333 22.69 11.58 -11.44
N ALA A 334 22.10 11.66 -12.62
CA ALA A 334 22.73 12.24 -13.82
C ALA A 334 23.09 13.73 -13.63
N ALA A 335 22.35 14.44 -12.77
CA ALA A 335 22.64 15.81 -12.36
C ALA A 335 23.56 15.91 -11.13
N GLY A 336 24.12 14.80 -10.64
CA GLY A 336 25.11 14.76 -9.56
C GLY A 336 24.58 14.33 -8.19
N ALA A 337 23.28 14.06 -8.02
CA ALA A 337 22.75 13.58 -6.74
C ALA A 337 23.27 12.18 -6.37
N ARG A 338 23.49 11.95 -5.08
CA ARG A 338 23.92 10.65 -4.54
C ARG A 338 22.85 10.09 -3.62
N ILE A 339 22.61 8.78 -3.68
CA ILE A 339 21.63 8.09 -2.82
C ILE A 339 22.38 7.21 -1.84
N ILE A 340 22.17 7.38 -0.54
CA ILE A 340 22.65 6.45 0.49
C ILE A 340 21.48 5.58 0.92
N SER A 341 21.54 4.30 0.56
CA SER A 341 20.53 3.28 0.89
C SER A 341 20.85 2.57 2.20
N TRP A 342 19.87 1.86 2.78
CA TRP A 342 19.98 1.26 4.12
C TRP A 342 20.23 2.27 5.25
N ALA A 343 19.86 3.53 5.05
CA ALA A 343 20.07 4.62 6.00
C ALA A 343 18.72 5.10 6.56
N ARG A 344 18.36 4.66 7.77
CA ARG A 344 17.13 5.12 8.44
C ARG A 344 17.38 6.43 9.16
N VAL A 345 16.85 7.55 8.66
CA VAL A 345 16.96 8.84 9.36
C VAL A 345 16.19 8.81 10.67
N GLU A 346 16.89 9.09 11.78
CA GLU A 346 16.31 9.06 13.12
C GLU A 346 15.93 10.44 13.63
N ARG A 347 16.71 11.46 13.22
CA ARG A 347 16.62 12.83 13.73
C ARG A 347 17.20 13.85 12.74
N ILE A 348 16.55 15.01 12.65
CA ILE A 348 17.07 16.24 12.06
C ILE A 348 17.94 16.95 13.09
N LEU A 349 19.12 17.37 12.68
CA LEU A 349 20.08 18.10 13.49
C LEU A 349 19.82 19.59 13.33
N HIS A 350 19.57 20.29 14.44
CA HIS A 350 19.34 21.73 14.45
C HIS A 350 19.93 22.37 15.71
N ARG A 351 20.26 23.66 15.61
CA ARG A 351 20.77 24.48 16.71
C ARG A 351 20.20 25.89 16.57
N ALA A 352 19.74 26.47 17.68
CA ALA A 352 19.17 27.82 17.71
C ALA A 352 18.07 28.05 16.64
N GLY A 353 17.21 27.05 16.43
CA GLY A 353 16.11 27.14 15.47
C GLY A 353 16.49 26.96 14.01
N ARG A 354 17.73 26.58 13.67
CA ARG A 354 18.17 26.33 12.29
C ARG A 354 18.72 24.92 12.11
N ALA A 355 18.26 24.22 11.07
CA ALA A 355 18.77 22.91 10.69
C ALA A 355 20.18 23.01 10.11
N TYR A 356 21.01 22.01 10.37
CA TYR A 356 22.37 21.87 9.81
C TYR A 356 22.67 20.44 9.34
N GLY A 357 21.67 19.55 9.33
CA GLY A 357 21.82 18.21 8.79
C GLY A 357 20.83 17.21 9.35
N VAL A 358 21.13 15.93 9.14
CA VAL A 358 20.36 14.79 9.64
C VAL A 358 21.28 13.68 10.12
N ARG A 359 20.80 12.89 11.09
CA ARG A 359 21.44 11.67 11.57
C ARG A 359 20.64 10.45 11.15
N ALA A 360 21.31 9.49 10.51
CA ALA A 360 20.75 8.21 10.12
C ALA A 360 21.42 7.04 10.87
N ARG A 361 20.65 5.98 11.09
CA ARG A 361 21.11 4.70 11.62
C ARG A 361 21.33 3.70 10.49
N ARG A 362 22.49 3.03 10.53
CA ARG A 362 22.87 1.91 9.65
C ARG A 362 22.29 0.59 10.18
N PRO A 363 22.22 -0.48 9.35
CA PRO A 363 21.70 -1.78 9.79
C PRO A 363 22.49 -2.42 10.94
N ASP A 364 23.79 -2.13 11.04
CA ASP A 364 24.68 -2.60 12.13
C ASP A 364 24.49 -1.84 13.46
N GLY A 365 23.61 -0.83 13.48
CA GLY A 365 23.32 0.00 14.65
C GLY A 365 24.19 1.25 14.80
N THR A 366 25.25 1.39 13.99
CA THR A 366 26.07 2.61 13.97
C THR A 366 25.33 3.77 13.28
N THR A 367 25.88 4.99 13.39
CA THR A 367 25.26 6.19 12.83
C THR A 367 26.12 6.87 11.77
N LEU A 368 25.47 7.53 10.83
CA LEU A 368 26.08 8.48 9.90
C LEU A 368 25.31 9.80 9.92
N ASP A 369 26.05 10.90 9.77
CA ASP A 369 25.49 12.25 9.69
C ASP A 369 25.69 12.81 8.28
N VAL A 370 24.63 13.43 7.74
CA VAL A 370 24.72 14.25 6.52
C VAL A 370 24.49 15.68 6.93
N LEU A 371 25.53 16.50 6.82
CA LEU A 371 25.50 17.92 7.16
C LEU A 371 25.07 18.72 5.94
N ALA A 372 23.96 19.46 6.07
CA ALA A 372 23.39 20.30 5.04
C ALA A 372 22.48 21.36 5.68
N ASP A 373 22.53 22.59 5.15
CA ASP A 373 21.69 23.70 5.63
C ASP A 373 20.24 23.60 5.12
N ALA A 374 20.02 22.82 4.05
CA ALA A 374 18.70 22.52 3.53
C ALA A 374 18.32 21.05 3.75
N VAL A 375 17.29 20.80 4.56
CA VAL A 375 16.74 19.48 4.83
C VAL A 375 15.33 19.40 4.24
N VAL A 376 15.11 18.46 3.33
CA VAL A 376 13.77 18.19 2.79
C VAL A 376 13.28 16.84 3.28
N VAL A 377 12.18 16.84 4.05
CA VAL A 377 11.57 15.64 4.60
C VAL A 377 10.56 15.07 3.61
N ALA A 378 10.81 13.83 3.17
CA ALA A 378 9.95 13.08 2.26
C ALA A 378 9.77 11.62 2.71
N ALA A 379 9.62 11.41 4.02
CA ALA A 379 9.54 10.09 4.64
C ALA A 379 8.16 9.40 4.51
N GLY A 380 7.17 10.13 4.00
CA GLY A 380 5.79 9.67 3.82
C GLY A 380 4.89 10.01 5.01
N ALA A 381 3.57 10.03 4.78
CA ALA A 381 2.58 10.51 5.75
C ALA A 381 2.59 9.78 7.11
N THR A 382 3.04 8.53 7.16
CA THR A 382 3.10 7.77 8.41
C THR A 382 4.41 7.99 9.18
N GLU A 383 5.52 8.27 8.51
CA GLU A 383 6.84 8.35 9.16
C GLU A 383 7.30 9.79 9.41
N THR A 384 6.90 10.75 8.56
CA THR A 384 7.26 12.17 8.69
C THR A 384 6.92 12.75 10.07
N PRO A 385 5.71 12.58 10.64
CA PRO A 385 5.39 13.10 11.96
C PRO A 385 6.26 12.52 13.08
N GLY A 386 6.61 11.24 12.97
CA GLY A 386 7.47 10.56 13.94
C GLY A 386 8.91 11.08 13.90
N LEU A 387 9.45 11.27 12.70
CA LEU A 387 10.77 11.88 12.51
C LEU A 387 10.83 13.30 13.09
N LEU A 388 9.84 14.15 12.77
CA LEU A 388 9.80 15.53 13.27
C LEU A 388 9.72 15.59 14.80
N ARG A 389 8.89 14.76 15.43
CA ARG A 389 8.82 14.64 16.89
C ARG A 389 10.13 14.16 17.52
N ARG A 390 10.74 13.10 16.98
CA ARG A 390 12.05 12.61 17.48
C ARG A 390 13.14 13.66 17.33
N SER A 391 12.97 14.62 16.43
CA SER A 391 13.90 15.73 16.20
C SER A 391 13.67 16.95 17.10
N GLY A 392 12.68 16.91 18.00
CA GLY A 392 12.30 18.09 18.79
C GLY A 392 11.61 19.18 17.96
N LEU A 393 11.18 18.86 16.74
CA LEU A 393 10.50 19.75 15.79
C LEU A 393 9.01 19.40 15.66
N GLY A 394 8.46 18.72 16.67
CA GLY A 394 7.08 18.21 16.66
C GLY A 394 6.12 18.97 17.57
N GLY A 395 6.44 20.23 17.91
CA GLY A 395 5.67 21.03 18.87
C GLY A 395 4.30 21.48 18.37
N HIS A 396 4.07 21.47 17.05
CA HIS A 396 2.78 21.88 16.49
C HIS A 396 1.66 20.89 16.88
N PRO A 397 0.55 21.35 17.48
CA PRO A 397 -0.48 20.47 18.05
C PRO A 397 -1.20 19.61 17.01
N ARG A 398 -1.26 20.05 15.76
CA ARG A 398 -1.86 19.29 14.65
C ARG A 398 -0.90 18.32 13.94
N LEU A 399 0.38 18.26 14.31
CA LEU A 399 1.32 17.34 13.67
C LEU A 399 0.93 15.88 13.95
N GLY A 400 0.77 15.09 12.90
CA GLY A 400 0.28 13.72 12.95
C GLY A 400 -1.24 13.60 13.07
N HIS A 401 -2.00 14.70 13.06
CA HIS A 401 -3.45 14.68 12.90
C HIS A 401 -3.85 14.78 11.43
N ASN A 402 -5.15 14.82 11.10
CA ASN A 402 -5.63 15.00 9.74
C ASN A 402 -5.22 13.87 8.76
N LEU A 403 -4.99 12.66 9.29
CA LEU A 403 -4.64 11.53 8.43
C LEU A 403 -5.86 11.10 7.63
N ALA A 404 -5.78 11.29 6.31
CA ALA A 404 -6.67 10.65 5.35
C ALA A 404 -6.03 9.37 4.82
N LEU A 405 -6.83 8.31 4.67
CA LEU A 405 -6.37 7.01 4.19
C LEU A 405 -6.88 6.66 2.79
N HIS A 406 -7.98 7.27 2.35
CA HIS A 406 -8.71 6.87 1.16
C HIS A 406 -9.09 5.38 1.22
N PRO A 407 -9.90 4.94 2.21
CA PRO A 407 -10.17 3.53 2.45
C PRO A 407 -10.84 2.86 1.25
N ALA A 408 -10.44 1.61 1.02
CA ALA A 408 -10.86 0.78 -0.09
C ALA A 408 -11.56 -0.48 0.40
N THR A 409 -12.57 -0.90 -0.37
CA THR A 409 -13.27 -2.17 -0.22
C THR A 409 -13.34 -2.89 -1.58
N MET A 410 -13.69 -4.17 -1.59
CA MET A 410 -13.77 -4.95 -2.83
C MET A 410 -14.87 -6.00 -2.76
N LEU A 411 -15.47 -6.28 -3.92
CA LEU A 411 -16.28 -7.48 -4.12
C LEU A 411 -15.64 -8.40 -5.16
N ALA A 412 -15.97 -9.68 -5.08
CA ALA A 412 -15.60 -10.67 -6.08
C ALA A 412 -16.86 -11.21 -6.75
N GLY A 413 -16.86 -11.25 -8.08
CA GLY A 413 -17.91 -11.83 -8.88
C GLY A 413 -17.46 -13.15 -9.47
N LEU A 414 -18.28 -14.18 -9.34
CA LEU A 414 -18.08 -15.50 -9.90
C LEU A 414 -18.81 -15.60 -11.24
N PHE A 415 -18.17 -16.22 -12.23
CA PHE A 415 -18.71 -16.41 -13.58
C PHE A 415 -18.73 -17.90 -13.95
N ASP A 416 -19.52 -18.26 -14.96
CA ASP A 416 -19.49 -19.61 -15.52
C ASP A 416 -18.20 -19.85 -16.34
N ASP A 417 -17.79 -18.84 -17.11
CA ASP A 417 -16.55 -18.90 -17.90
C ASP A 417 -15.33 -18.40 -17.14
N ASP A 418 -14.16 -18.96 -17.49
CA ASP A 418 -12.85 -18.55 -16.99
C ASP A 418 -12.55 -17.06 -17.19
N VAL A 419 -12.22 -16.36 -16.10
CA VAL A 419 -11.84 -14.95 -16.05
C VAL A 419 -10.32 -14.78 -16.04
N PHE A 420 -9.63 -15.55 -15.20
CA PHE A 420 -8.22 -15.37 -14.82
C PHE A 420 -7.89 -13.90 -14.54
N ALA A 421 -8.44 -13.30 -13.47
CA ALA A 421 -8.33 -11.86 -13.22
C ALA A 421 -6.88 -11.31 -13.18
N TRP A 422 -5.89 -12.17 -12.90
CA TRP A 422 -4.46 -11.85 -12.90
C TRP A 422 -3.76 -11.99 -14.27
N ARG A 423 -4.46 -12.45 -15.31
CA ARG A 423 -3.99 -12.45 -16.71
C ARG A 423 -4.37 -11.13 -17.37
N GLY A 424 -3.63 -10.09 -17.02
CA GLY A 424 -3.85 -8.75 -17.52
C GLY A 424 -3.21 -7.70 -16.62
N VAL A 425 -3.70 -6.47 -16.74
CA VAL A 425 -3.23 -5.36 -15.95
C VAL A 425 -3.88 -5.38 -14.55
N LEU A 426 -3.07 -5.21 -13.50
CA LEU A 426 -3.51 -5.26 -12.09
C LEU A 426 -4.68 -4.30 -11.82
N GLN A 427 -4.56 -3.02 -12.16
CA GLN A 427 -5.64 -2.04 -12.15
C GLN A 427 -5.83 -1.47 -13.54
N SER A 428 -6.92 -1.85 -14.22
CA SER A 428 -6.98 -1.73 -15.67
C SER A 428 -8.04 -0.77 -16.20
N ALA A 429 -9.20 -0.71 -15.55
CA ALA A 429 -10.32 0.14 -15.93
C ALA A 429 -10.99 0.74 -14.69
N ALA A 430 -11.55 1.94 -14.83
CA ALA A 430 -12.24 2.65 -13.75
C ALA A 430 -13.62 3.14 -14.18
N VAL A 431 -14.55 3.19 -13.22
CA VAL A 431 -15.85 3.85 -13.33
C VAL A 431 -15.80 5.14 -12.53
N HIS A 432 -16.08 6.26 -13.21
CA HIS A 432 -16.06 7.61 -12.66
C HIS A 432 -17.46 8.13 -12.27
N GLU A 433 -18.50 7.35 -12.55
CA GLU A 433 -19.90 7.74 -12.37
C GLU A 433 -20.20 8.38 -11.01
N PHE A 434 -19.69 7.77 -9.94
CA PHE A 434 -19.95 8.18 -8.54
C PHE A 434 -18.84 9.05 -7.93
N HIS A 435 -17.86 9.46 -8.73
CA HIS A 435 -16.68 10.13 -8.20
C HIS A 435 -17.01 11.54 -7.70
N GLU A 436 -17.69 12.35 -8.51
CA GLU A 436 -18.04 13.73 -8.14
C GLU A 436 -19.20 13.79 -7.14
N SER A 437 -20.20 12.90 -7.26
CA SER A 437 -21.40 12.91 -6.43
C SER A 437 -21.16 12.36 -5.03
N ASP A 438 -20.42 11.25 -4.93
CA ASP A 438 -20.29 10.47 -3.70
C ASP A 438 -18.84 10.37 -3.21
N GLY A 439 -17.86 10.80 -4.01
CA GLY A 439 -16.44 10.58 -3.72
C GLY A 439 -16.06 9.11 -3.83
N VAL A 440 -16.67 8.36 -4.75
CA VAL A 440 -16.45 6.92 -4.95
C VAL A 440 -15.79 6.68 -6.31
N LEU A 441 -14.60 6.07 -6.30
CA LEU A 441 -13.91 5.64 -7.51
C LEU A 441 -13.84 4.11 -7.54
N ILE A 442 -14.47 3.50 -8.55
CA ILE A 442 -14.51 2.04 -8.72
C ILE A 442 -13.48 1.63 -9.76
N GLU A 443 -12.74 0.56 -9.51
CA GLU A 443 -11.70 0.05 -10.39
C GLU A 443 -11.76 -1.47 -10.55
N ALA A 444 -11.48 -1.95 -11.76
CA ALA A 444 -11.17 -3.35 -12.00
C ALA A 444 -9.76 -3.58 -11.49
N THR A 445 -9.66 -4.27 -10.36
CA THR A 445 -8.40 -4.51 -9.65
C THR A 445 -8.19 -5.99 -9.44
N SER A 446 -6.96 -6.47 -9.49
CA SER A 446 -6.61 -7.84 -9.12
C SER A 446 -5.33 -7.85 -8.28
N THR A 447 -4.87 -9.02 -7.89
CA THR A 447 -3.58 -9.22 -7.22
C THR A 447 -2.78 -10.25 -8.01
N PRO A 448 -1.47 -10.40 -7.73
CA PRO A 448 -0.79 -11.61 -8.14
C PRO A 448 -1.61 -12.85 -7.71
N PRO A 449 -1.65 -13.91 -8.54
CA PRO A 449 -2.44 -15.09 -8.24
C PRO A 449 -2.02 -15.71 -6.91
N GLY A 450 -3.03 -16.20 -6.16
CA GLY A 450 -2.85 -16.75 -4.81
C GLY A 450 -2.58 -15.72 -3.71
N MET A 451 -2.28 -14.46 -4.03
CA MET A 451 -1.95 -13.44 -3.02
C MET A 451 -3.14 -12.55 -2.62
N GLY A 452 -4.33 -12.76 -3.19
CA GLY A 452 -5.54 -11.96 -2.98
C GLY A 452 -6.72 -12.71 -2.38
N SER A 453 -6.51 -13.85 -1.73
CA SER A 453 -7.59 -14.76 -1.29
C SER A 453 -8.37 -14.31 -0.05
N MET A 454 -8.20 -13.07 0.41
CA MET A 454 -8.87 -12.55 1.62
C MET A 454 -10.39 -12.41 1.46
N VAL A 455 -10.88 -12.32 0.22
CA VAL A 455 -12.32 -12.19 -0.07
C VAL A 455 -13.06 -13.53 0.01
N PHE A 456 -12.34 -14.67 0.03
CA PHE A 456 -12.97 -15.99 0.01
C PHE A 456 -13.52 -16.38 1.40
N PRO A 457 -14.81 -16.74 1.48
CA PRO A 457 -15.46 -17.08 2.73
C PRO A 457 -15.12 -18.50 3.19
N GLY A 458 -15.45 -18.76 4.44
CA GLY A 458 -15.42 -20.10 5.00
C GLY A 458 -14.03 -20.64 5.34
N TYR A 459 -14.04 -21.91 5.74
CA TYR A 459 -12.87 -22.71 6.10
C TYR A 459 -13.06 -24.13 5.54
N GLY A 460 -11.99 -24.89 5.40
CA GLY A 460 -12.11 -26.29 4.99
C GLY A 460 -12.60 -26.44 3.55
N ALA A 461 -13.58 -27.32 3.35
CA ALA A 461 -14.16 -27.62 2.05
C ALA A 461 -14.72 -26.38 1.34
N GLU A 462 -15.34 -25.46 2.07
CA GLU A 462 -15.90 -24.23 1.47
C GLU A 462 -14.81 -23.35 0.87
N LEU A 463 -13.73 -23.10 1.64
CA LEU A 463 -12.62 -22.28 1.19
C LEU A 463 -11.88 -22.92 0.02
N LEU A 464 -11.67 -24.24 0.04
CA LEU A 464 -11.05 -24.97 -1.06
C LEU A 464 -11.87 -24.84 -2.35
N ARG A 465 -13.20 -24.97 -2.29
CA ARG A 465 -14.07 -24.73 -3.46
C ARG A 465 -13.88 -23.34 -4.05
N TRP A 466 -13.73 -22.31 -3.22
CA TRP A 466 -13.47 -20.94 -3.72
C TRP A 466 -12.09 -20.79 -4.33
N LEU A 467 -11.07 -21.44 -3.75
CA LEU A 467 -9.71 -21.44 -4.29
C LEU A 467 -9.65 -22.17 -5.65
N ASP A 468 -10.36 -23.30 -5.79
CA ASP A 468 -10.45 -24.06 -7.04
C ASP A 468 -11.17 -23.27 -8.15
N ARG A 469 -12.15 -22.44 -7.77
CA ARG A 469 -12.88 -21.55 -8.68
C ARG A 469 -12.22 -20.19 -8.90
N ALA A 470 -11.04 -19.94 -8.33
CA ALA A 470 -10.32 -18.68 -8.54
C ALA A 470 -10.14 -18.28 -10.02
N PRO A 471 -9.94 -19.22 -10.98
CA PRO A 471 -9.93 -18.89 -12.41
C PRO A 471 -11.22 -18.24 -12.92
N GLN A 472 -12.38 -18.50 -12.33
CA GLN A 472 -13.68 -17.97 -12.74
C GLN A 472 -14.07 -16.67 -12.04
N ILE A 473 -13.18 -16.10 -11.23
CA ILE A 473 -13.49 -14.95 -10.38
C ILE A 473 -12.90 -13.67 -10.96
N ALA A 474 -13.72 -12.61 -11.02
CA ALA A 474 -13.30 -11.22 -11.22
C ALA A 474 -13.41 -10.43 -9.91
N THR A 475 -12.64 -9.36 -9.80
CA THR A 475 -12.59 -8.53 -8.59
C THR A 475 -12.65 -7.06 -8.97
N PHE A 476 -13.59 -6.34 -8.37
CA PHE A 476 -13.76 -4.90 -8.50
C PHE A 476 -13.61 -4.28 -7.12
N GLY A 477 -12.79 -3.25 -7.03
CA GLY A 477 -12.55 -2.50 -5.81
C GLY A 477 -13.13 -1.10 -5.93
N ALA A 478 -13.42 -0.47 -4.80
CA ALA A 478 -13.76 0.94 -4.75
C ALA A 478 -13.02 1.60 -3.61
N MET A 479 -12.55 2.81 -3.86
CA MET A 479 -12.00 3.69 -2.84
C MET A 479 -12.98 4.84 -2.58
N VAL A 480 -13.05 5.27 -1.32
CA VAL A 480 -13.95 6.36 -0.90
C VAL A 480 -13.19 7.52 -0.31
N ALA A 481 -13.46 8.73 -0.80
CA ALA A 481 -12.88 9.96 -0.30
C ALA A 481 -13.25 10.17 1.18
N ASP A 482 -12.25 10.27 2.04
CA ASP A 482 -12.40 10.49 3.47
C ASP A 482 -11.94 11.89 3.91
N ARG A 483 -12.50 12.38 5.02
CA ARG A 483 -12.23 13.74 5.53
C ARG A 483 -10.96 13.90 6.37
N GLY A 484 -10.12 12.87 6.49
CA GLY A 484 -8.88 12.97 7.28
C GLY A 484 -9.10 12.87 8.79
N VAL A 485 -9.78 11.82 9.25
CA VAL A 485 -10.13 11.63 10.68
C VAL A 485 -9.06 10.90 11.49
N GLY A 486 -8.02 10.37 10.83
CA GLY A 486 -7.01 9.56 11.49
C GLY A 486 -5.93 10.36 12.21
N THR A 487 -5.09 9.63 12.94
CA THR A 487 -3.88 10.18 13.57
C THR A 487 -2.69 9.23 13.45
N VAL A 488 -1.50 9.80 13.48
CA VAL A 488 -0.21 9.11 13.52
C VAL A 488 0.53 9.60 14.76
N ARG A 489 0.94 8.66 15.60
CA ARG A 489 1.73 8.89 16.81
C ARG A 489 2.97 8.02 16.82
N SER A 490 3.92 8.35 17.68
CA SER A 490 5.08 7.50 17.93
C SER A 490 5.04 7.01 19.37
N VAL A 491 5.11 5.69 19.55
CA VAL A 491 5.12 5.05 20.87
C VAL A 491 6.36 4.18 20.97
N ARG A 492 7.26 4.50 21.92
CA ARG A 492 8.55 3.79 22.09
C ARG A 492 9.38 3.69 20.80
N GLY A 493 9.32 4.72 19.97
CA GLY A 493 10.04 4.77 18.68
C GLY A 493 9.30 4.17 17.48
N GLU A 494 8.19 3.46 17.70
CA GLU A 494 7.39 2.84 16.64
C GLU A 494 6.23 3.73 16.20
N THR A 495 5.92 3.70 14.90
CA THR A 495 4.79 4.41 14.30
C THR A 495 3.48 3.69 14.63
N VAL A 496 2.55 4.40 15.24
CA VAL A 496 1.20 3.92 15.52
C VAL A 496 0.21 4.76 14.73
N VAL A 497 -0.51 4.11 13.82
CA VAL A 497 -1.55 4.73 13.01
C VAL A 497 -2.92 4.39 13.62
N ARG A 498 -3.76 5.40 13.84
CA ARG A 498 -5.15 5.22 14.26
C ARG A 498 -6.11 5.81 13.24
N TYR A 499 -7.16 5.09 12.93
CA TYR A 499 -8.19 5.51 12.00
C TYR A 499 -9.52 4.84 12.35
N ASP A 500 -10.49 5.64 12.76
CA ASP A 500 -11.86 5.17 12.99
C ASP A 500 -12.73 5.75 11.89
N ILE A 501 -13.33 4.86 11.07
CA ILE A 501 -14.12 5.31 9.93
C ILE A 501 -15.33 6.13 10.41
N ALA A 502 -15.51 7.31 9.81
CA ALA A 502 -16.60 8.19 10.16
C ALA A 502 -17.93 7.76 9.49
N PRO A 503 -19.10 8.16 10.05
CA PRO A 503 -20.41 7.77 9.52
C PRO A 503 -20.64 8.18 8.06
N GLY A 504 -20.07 9.31 7.62
CA GLY A 504 -20.18 9.77 6.23
C GLY A 504 -19.48 8.83 5.26
N GLU A 505 -18.25 8.40 5.57
CA GLU A 505 -17.46 7.46 4.78
C GLU A 505 -18.10 6.07 4.76
N ILE A 506 -18.76 5.66 5.85
CA ILE A 506 -19.59 4.44 5.86
C ILE A 506 -20.71 4.51 4.82
N ALA A 507 -21.39 5.66 4.69
CA ALA A 507 -22.45 5.82 3.70
C ALA A 507 -21.89 5.69 2.27
N LYS A 508 -20.73 6.29 2.00
CA LYS A 508 -20.02 6.16 0.71
C LYS A 508 -19.62 4.72 0.42
N LEU A 509 -19.13 3.97 1.41
CA LEU A 509 -18.81 2.54 1.24
C LEU A 509 -20.04 1.73 0.85
N ARG A 510 -21.22 2.04 1.39
CA ARG A 510 -22.46 1.36 0.98
C ARG A 510 -22.82 1.64 -0.47
N VAL A 511 -22.70 2.90 -0.90
CA VAL A 511 -22.89 3.29 -2.32
C VAL A 511 -21.91 2.51 -3.20
N ALA A 512 -20.64 2.47 -2.83
CA ALA A 512 -19.60 1.73 -3.54
C ALA A 512 -19.93 0.23 -3.68
N LEU A 513 -20.28 -0.45 -2.57
CA LEU A 513 -20.59 -1.88 -2.57
C LEU A 513 -21.84 -2.20 -3.41
N GLN A 514 -22.88 -1.35 -3.34
CA GLN A 514 -24.06 -1.49 -4.19
C GLN A 514 -23.72 -1.29 -5.67
N ALA A 515 -22.92 -0.28 -5.99
CA ALA A 515 -22.51 0.01 -7.37
C ALA A 515 -21.65 -1.11 -7.95
N ILE A 516 -20.69 -1.64 -7.20
CA ILE A 516 -19.89 -2.80 -7.60
C ILE A 516 -20.79 -4.03 -7.85
N GLY A 517 -21.75 -4.29 -6.97
CA GLY A 517 -22.70 -5.39 -7.16
C GLY A 517 -23.51 -5.26 -8.46
N ARG A 518 -23.98 -4.05 -8.78
CA ARG A 518 -24.69 -3.77 -10.04
C ARG A 518 -23.79 -4.04 -11.24
N LEU A 519 -22.52 -3.64 -11.18
CA LEU A 519 -21.55 -3.96 -12.24
C LEU A 519 -21.37 -5.46 -12.41
N PHE A 520 -21.23 -6.22 -11.32
CA PHE A 520 -21.05 -7.67 -11.43
C PHE A 520 -22.26 -8.39 -12.03
N PHE A 521 -23.48 -8.09 -11.54
CA PHE A 521 -24.68 -8.71 -12.12
C PHE A 521 -24.90 -8.26 -13.57
N ALA A 522 -24.63 -7.00 -13.91
CA ALA A 522 -24.68 -6.52 -15.30
C ALA A 522 -23.60 -7.15 -16.19
N ALA A 523 -22.47 -7.58 -15.62
CA ALA A 523 -21.42 -8.32 -16.32
C ALA A 523 -21.76 -9.80 -16.54
N GLY A 524 -22.80 -10.32 -15.88
CA GLY A 524 -23.18 -11.74 -15.92
C GLY A 524 -22.58 -12.60 -14.80
N ALA A 525 -22.21 -12.02 -13.65
CA ALA A 525 -21.80 -12.81 -12.49
C ALA A 525 -22.97 -13.65 -11.95
N VAL A 526 -22.72 -14.93 -11.68
CA VAL A 526 -23.69 -15.87 -11.11
C VAL A 526 -23.81 -15.73 -9.60
N GLU A 527 -22.71 -15.39 -8.93
CA GLU A 527 -22.67 -15.09 -7.49
C GLU A 527 -21.71 -13.94 -7.22
N VAL A 528 -21.99 -13.12 -6.19
CA VAL A 528 -21.14 -12.02 -5.73
C VAL A 528 -20.77 -12.23 -4.25
N LEU A 529 -19.48 -12.25 -3.99
CA LEU A 529 -18.90 -12.29 -2.65
C LEU A 529 -18.69 -10.88 -2.12
N THR A 530 -19.29 -10.59 -0.96
CA THR A 530 -19.27 -9.25 -0.37
C THR A 530 -18.03 -8.94 0.46
N GLY A 531 -17.27 -9.97 0.86
CA GLY A 531 -16.19 -9.84 1.85
C GLY A 531 -16.68 -9.49 3.27
N ILE A 532 -17.99 -9.47 3.51
CA ILE A 532 -18.57 -9.26 4.85
C ILE A 532 -18.45 -10.58 5.62
N PRO A 533 -17.84 -10.59 6.81
CA PRO A 533 -17.70 -11.81 7.60
C PRO A 533 -19.04 -12.49 7.87
N GLY A 534 -19.14 -13.77 7.48
CA GLY A 534 -20.34 -14.59 7.68
C GLY A 534 -21.49 -14.34 6.69
N ALA A 535 -21.36 -13.41 5.75
CA ALA A 535 -22.36 -13.23 4.70
C ALA A 535 -22.20 -14.31 3.61
N PRO A 536 -23.30 -14.95 3.15
CA PRO A 536 -23.24 -15.90 2.04
C PRO A 536 -22.95 -15.19 0.70
N PRO A 537 -22.64 -15.94 -0.37
CA PRO A 537 -22.61 -15.42 -1.73
C PRO A 537 -24.00 -14.92 -2.16
N MET A 538 -24.05 -13.78 -2.85
CA MET A 538 -25.29 -13.15 -3.30
C MET A 538 -25.59 -13.53 -4.75
N ARG A 539 -26.82 -13.95 -5.05
CA ARG A 539 -27.26 -14.33 -6.40
C ARG A 539 -28.07 -13.26 -7.11
N SER A 540 -28.45 -12.21 -6.40
CA SER A 540 -29.22 -11.11 -6.96
C SER A 540 -28.94 -9.77 -6.27
N LEU A 541 -29.31 -8.68 -6.93
CA LEU A 541 -29.22 -7.33 -6.36
C LEU A 541 -30.07 -7.16 -5.09
N PRO A 542 -31.33 -7.65 -5.01
CA PRO A 542 -32.11 -7.59 -3.78
C PRO A 542 -31.45 -8.30 -2.59
N GLU A 543 -30.85 -9.47 -2.81
CA GLU A 543 -30.09 -10.16 -1.75
C GLU A 543 -28.91 -9.33 -1.26
N LEU A 544 -28.12 -8.78 -2.21
CA LEU A 544 -26.99 -7.92 -1.87
C LEU A 544 -27.44 -6.69 -1.06
N GLN A 545 -28.53 -6.03 -1.49
CA GLN A 545 -29.08 -4.87 -0.79
C GLN A 545 -29.54 -5.23 0.64
N ASP A 546 -30.18 -6.38 0.83
CA ASP A 546 -30.60 -6.85 2.16
C ASP A 546 -29.41 -7.08 3.08
N VAL A 547 -28.35 -7.75 2.60
CA VAL A 547 -27.13 -7.98 3.37
C VAL A 547 -26.43 -6.67 3.71
N LEU A 548 -26.24 -5.76 2.75
CA LEU A 548 -25.58 -4.47 2.98
C LEU A 548 -26.34 -3.58 3.99
N ARG A 549 -27.67 -3.70 4.03
CA ARG A 549 -28.53 -2.98 4.98
C ARG A 549 -28.37 -3.51 6.40
N ARG A 550 -28.19 -4.82 6.57
CA ARG A 550 -28.01 -5.48 7.88
C ARG A 550 -26.56 -5.50 8.37
N ALA A 551 -25.60 -5.39 7.45
CA ALA A 551 -24.19 -5.48 7.76
C ALA A 551 -23.74 -4.35 8.70
N ASN A 552 -22.89 -4.71 9.67
CA ASN A 552 -22.17 -3.75 10.47
C ASN A 552 -21.01 -3.19 9.64
N PRO A 553 -21.00 -1.89 9.27
CA PRO A 553 -19.92 -1.34 8.45
C PRO A 553 -18.54 -1.43 9.11
N ARG A 554 -18.50 -1.56 10.44
CA ARG A 554 -17.28 -1.75 11.23
C ARG A 554 -16.71 -3.16 11.17
N SER A 555 -17.39 -4.11 10.52
CA SER A 555 -16.87 -5.46 10.25
C SER A 555 -16.36 -5.61 8.80
N LEU A 556 -16.36 -4.55 8.00
CA LEU A 556 -15.81 -4.59 6.65
C LEU A 556 -14.29 -4.76 6.69
N HIS A 557 -13.76 -5.59 5.78
CA HIS A 557 -12.33 -5.66 5.52
C HIS A 557 -11.94 -4.47 4.65
N LEU A 558 -11.14 -3.55 5.20
CA LEU A 558 -10.67 -2.38 4.48
C LEU A 558 -9.14 -2.45 4.28
N ALA A 559 -8.72 -1.97 3.13
CA ALA A 559 -7.32 -1.65 2.84
C ALA A 559 -7.22 -0.18 2.47
N ALA A 560 -6.04 0.41 2.64
CA ALA A 560 -5.77 1.76 2.17
C ALA A 560 -4.33 1.85 1.67
N PHE A 561 -4.16 2.65 0.62
CA PHE A 561 -2.88 2.78 -0.07
C PHE A 561 -2.40 4.25 -0.11
N HIS A 562 -3.22 5.18 0.39
CA HIS A 562 -3.05 6.61 0.18
C HIS A 562 -3.02 7.42 1.49
N PRO A 563 -2.18 7.06 2.49
CA PRO A 563 -2.05 7.87 3.70
C PRO A 563 -1.53 9.28 3.36
N THR A 564 -2.23 10.33 3.81
CA THR A 564 -1.94 11.74 3.51
C THR A 564 -2.25 12.66 4.71
N GLY A 565 -1.81 13.93 4.67
CA GLY A 565 -2.34 15.01 5.53
C GLY A 565 -1.75 15.19 6.92
N THR A 566 -0.80 14.36 7.32
CA THR A 566 -0.25 14.33 8.69
C THR A 566 0.73 15.45 9.04
N ALA A 567 1.16 16.23 8.06
CA ALA A 567 1.91 17.47 8.23
C ALA A 567 1.36 18.50 7.24
N ALA A 568 0.04 18.68 7.26
CA ALA A 568 -0.70 19.50 6.31
C ALA A 568 -0.06 20.89 6.11
N ALA A 569 0.05 21.30 4.84
CA ALA A 569 0.53 22.61 4.45
C ALA A 569 -0.62 23.59 4.23
N GLY A 570 -0.44 24.83 4.67
CA GLY A 570 -1.44 25.88 4.51
C GLY A 570 -1.05 27.19 5.20
N ALA A 571 -1.85 28.22 4.97
CA ALA A 571 -1.61 29.57 5.49
C ALA A 571 -1.89 29.67 7.00
N ASP A 572 -2.90 28.96 7.50
CA ASP A 572 -3.30 28.96 8.91
C ASP A 572 -2.28 28.21 9.78
N GLU A 573 -1.59 28.94 10.65
CA GLU A 573 -0.56 28.43 11.56
C GLU A 573 -1.09 27.64 12.75
N GLN A 574 -2.40 27.67 13.03
CA GLN A 574 -3.02 26.85 14.07
C GLN A 574 -3.40 25.48 13.51
N LEU A 575 -3.75 25.42 12.23
CA LEU A 575 -4.17 24.20 11.55
C LEU A 575 -3.03 23.45 10.88
N CYS A 576 -2.06 24.17 10.30
CA CYS A 576 -1.07 23.62 9.39
C CYS A 576 0.36 23.69 9.97
N PRO A 577 0.97 22.55 10.36
CA PRO A 577 2.37 22.49 10.81
C PRO A 577 3.38 22.99 9.77
N VAL A 578 3.00 22.94 8.50
CA VAL A 578 3.81 23.36 7.36
C VAL A 578 3.16 24.59 6.75
N ASP A 579 3.96 25.60 6.38
CA ASP A 579 3.42 26.81 5.76
C ASP A 579 3.00 26.60 4.30
N ALA A 580 2.39 27.63 3.70
CA ALA A 580 1.91 27.59 2.33
C ALA A 580 3.04 27.42 1.27
N THR A 581 4.31 27.48 1.65
CA THR A 581 5.48 27.29 0.77
C THR A 581 6.16 25.94 0.98
N GLY A 582 5.65 25.11 1.90
CA GLY A 582 6.22 23.81 2.23
C GLY A 582 7.29 23.84 3.32
N ARG A 583 7.52 24.98 3.99
CA ARG A 583 8.48 25.07 5.10
C ARG A 583 7.86 24.59 6.40
N LEU A 584 8.61 23.84 7.19
CA LEU A 584 8.19 23.44 8.52
C LEU A 584 8.20 24.67 9.44
N ARG A 585 7.10 24.93 10.15
CA ARG A 585 7.01 26.04 11.09
C ARG A 585 7.89 25.79 12.32
N GLY A 586 8.49 26.86 12.83
CA GLY A 586 9.33 26.82 14.05
C GLY A 586 10.78 26.40 13.83
N VAL A 587 11.23 26.21 12.58
CA VAL A 587 12.63 25.92 12.26
C VAL A 587 13.01 26.45 10.87
N GLU A 588 14.22 26.96 10.75
CA GLU A 588 14.81 27.34 9.46
C GLU A 588 15.53 26.16 8.80
N GLY A 589 15.48 26.12 7.47
CA GLY A 589 16.20 25.11 6.68
C GLY A 589 15.50 23.76 6.58
N VAL A 590 14.22 23.64 6.98
CA VAL A 590 13.45 22.40 6.86
C VAL A 590 12.20 22.59 6.00
N TRP A 591 12.06 21.75 4.98
CA TRP A 591 10.87 21.65 4.13
C TRP A 591 10.25 20.26 4.21
N VAL A 592 8.97 20.13 3.87
CA VAL A 592 8.27 18.84 3.76
C VAL A 592 7.71 18.70 2.36
N ALA A 593 7.97 17.57 1.71
CA ALA A 593 7.66 17.35 0.28
C ALA A 593 7.20 15.91 0.02
N ASP A 594 6.25 15.41 0.81
CA ASP A 594 5.61 14.10 0.61
C ASP A 594 4.09 14.16 0.84
N ALA A 595 3.44 13.00 0.85
CA ALA A 595 2.00 12.85 1.06
C ALA A 595 1.46 13.53 2.34
N SER A 596 2.29 13.74 3.36
CA SER A 596 1.89 14.40 4.61
C SER A 596 1.44 15.85 4.42
N ILE A 597 1.91 16.55 3.38
CA ILE A 597 1.63 17.97 3.17
C ILE A 597 0.28 18.23 2.52
N LEU A 598 -0.31 17.23 1.86
CA LEU A 598 -1.60 17.36 1.20
C LEU A 598 -2.68 17.61 2.27
N PRO A 599 -3.31 18.80 2.31
CA PRO A 599 -4.09 19.20 3.49
C PRO A 599 -5.44 18.49 3.61
N SER A 600 -5.89 17.80 2.57
CA SER A 600 -7.05 16.90 2.60
C SER A 600 -6.85 15.72 1.65
N CYS A 601 -7.73 14.71 1.72
CA CYS A 601 -7.76 13.62 0.76
C CYS A 601 -7.81 14.14 -0.69
N PRO A 602 -6.99 13.62 -1.61
CA PRO A 602 -7.01 14.00 -3.03
C PRO A 602 -8.11 13.33 -3.84
N GLU A 603 -8.90 12.43 -3.23
CA GLU A 603 -10.03 11.69 -3.83
C GLU A 603 -9.65 10.71 -4.95
N VAL A 604 -8.39 10.73 -5.38
CA VAL A 604 -7.78 9.80 -6.34
C VAL A 604 -6.44 9.26 -5.83
N ASN A 605 -5.77 8.41 -6.60
CA ASN A 605 -4.42 7.94 -6.26
C ASN A 605 -3.45 9.14 -6.18
N PRO A 606 -2.71 9.31 -5.08
CA PRO A 606 -2.06 10.58 -4.76
C PRO A 606 -0.70 10.78 -5.45
N GLN A 607 -0.18 9.82 -6.22
CA GLN A 607 1.20 9.89 -6.73
C GLN A 607 1.46 11.17 -7.54
N LEU A 608 0.56 11.51 -8.48
CA LEU A 608 0.70 12.74 -9.27
C LEU A 608 0.61 13.99 -8.38
N SER A 609 -0.36 14.05 -7.46
CA SER A 609 -0.50 15.17 -6.52
C SER A 609 0.75 15.36 -5.64
N ILE A 610 1.33 14.26 -5.14
CA ILE A 610 2.55 14.29 -4.33
C ILE A 610 3.73 14.80 -5.16
N MET A 611 3.91 14.28 -6.37
CA MET A 611 5.01 14.68 -7.25
C MET A 611 4.90 16.14 -7.66
N ALA A 612 3.71 16.60 -8.05
CA ALA A 612 3.47 17.98 -8.45
C ALA A 612 3.66 18.97 -7.28
N MET A 613 3.16 18.62 -6.08
CA MET A 613 3.39 19.45 -4.89
C MET A 613 4.87 19.47 -4.49
N ALA A 614 5.56 18.33 -4.58
CA ALA A 614 6.99 18.25 -4.28
C ALA A 614 7.85 19.07 -5.25
N LEU A 615 7.48 19.14 -6.54
CA LEU A 615 8.09 20.08 -7.49
C LEU A 615 7.91 21.52 -7.03
N ALA A 616 6.70 21.88 -6.59
CA ALA A 616 6.39 23.23 -6.12
C ALA A 616 7.22 23.61 -4.88
N VAL A 617 7.35 22.69 -3.92
CA VAL A 617 8.22 22.88 -2.74
C VAL A 617 9.69 22.96 -3.13
N ALA A 618 10.14 22.14 -4.09
CA ALA A 618 11.52 22.16 -4.55
C ALA A 618 11.90 23.52 -5.17
N ASP A 619 11.02 24.13 -5.96
CA ASP A 619 11.23 25.48 -6.51
C ASP A 619 11.44 26.52 -5.39
N GLN A 620 10.65 26.43 -4.30
CA GLN A 620 10.81 27.29 -3.12
C GLN A 620 12.14 27.04 -2.40
N THR A 621 12.57 25.78 -2.31
CA THR A 621 13.87 25.41 -1.73
C THR A 621 15.02 25.97 -2.58
N VAL A 622 14.98 25.82 -3.92
CA VAL A 622 16.00 26.38 -4.82
C VAL A 622 16.08 27.89 -4.67
N ALA A 623 14.94 28.59 -4.74
CA ALA A 623 14.89 30.05 -4.62
C ALA A 623 15.52 30.53 -3.30
N LYS A 624 15.33 29.79 -2.21
CA LYS A 624 15.89 30.13 -0.89
C LYS A 624 17.38 29.77 -0.76
N VAL A 625 17.84 28.66 -1.32
CA VAL A 625 19.24 28.21 -1.19
C VAL A 625 20.16 28.94 -2.17
N VAL A 626 19.73 29.08 -3.43
CA VAL A 626 20.52 29.73 -4.48
C VAL A 626 20.41 31.25 -4.39
N GLY A 627 19.22 31.80 -4.09
CA GLY A 627 19.03 33.25 -3.94
C GLY A 627 19.67 33.87 -2.68
N VAL A 628 20.33 33.06 -1.85
CA VAL A 628 21.13 33.51 -0.69
C VAL A 628 22.65 33.43 -0.99
N ARG A 629 23.06 32.85 -2.13
CA ARG A 629 24.47 32.78 -2.55
C ARG A 629 24.94 34.02 -3.28
#